data_AF-A0A352UDS0-F1
#
_entry.id   AF-A0A352UDS0-F1
#
_cell.length_a   1.000
_cell.length_b   1.000
_cell.length_c   1.000
_cell.angle_alpha   90.00
_cell.angle_beta   90.00
_cell.angle_gamma   90.00
#
_symmetry.space_group_name_H-M   'P 1'
#
loop_
_entity.id
_entity.type
_entity.pdbx_description
1 polymer ?
#
loop_
_entity_poly.entity_id
_entity_poly.type
_entity_poly.pdbx_seq_one_letter_code
_entity_poly.pdbx_strand_id
1 'polypeptide(L)'
;DVLIVASVSCIFGLGSPEEYQSFMAYIRKGETRSPAKLARQLIDMQYERNDFDLARGRFRIRGDTMEILPAYEEVGVRIEFWGDEVERIVQLDPLTGEMLAERDDIEIYPAKHFVTSQEKLLDAMGRIETELAEQLVTLNGQGKLLEAQRLESRTNYDLEMMRETGYCAGVENYSRPLSGREPGSAPFTLLDYFPEDFLLFIDESHMTLPQIRAMYGGDRSRKTVLVDYGFRLPSAMDNRPLNFGEFEERVNQTVYVSATPGPYEYEHSQQMIEQVIRPTGLIDPLIEVKPTKGQIDDLLYQIGARVDKGQRTIVTTLTKRMSEELADYLREMGIRTHYMHSEIDTLERSEILRDLRLGVYDVIVGINLMREGLDLPEV
;
A
#
# COMPACT_ATOMS: atom_id res chain seq x y z
N ASP A 1 -13.12 -3.26 -17.93
CA ASP A 1 -13.33 -3.03 -16.48
C ASP A 1 -12.02 -3.19 -15.74
N VAL A 2 -11.74 -2.30 -14.80
CA VAL A 2 -10.50 -2.29 -14.00
C VAL A 2 -10.87 -2.68 -12.57
N LEU A 3 -10.18 -3.65 -12.00
CA LEU A 3 -10.32 -4.06 -10.60
C LEU A 3 -8.98 -3.86 -9.90
N ILE A 4 -8.98 -3.11 -8.81
CA ILE A 4 -7.80 -2.87 -7.99
C ILE A 4 -8.06 -3.46 -6.60
N VAL A 5 -7.23 -4.39 -6.18
CA VAL A 5 -7.18 -4.86 -4.79
C VAL A 5 -6.15 -4.01 -4.05
N ALA A 6 -6.59 -3.26 -3.06
CA ALA A 6 -5.72 -2.36 -2.31
C ALA A 6 -5.86 -2.59 -0.80
N SER A 7 -4.75 -2.41 -0.09
CA SER A 7 -4.78 -2.25 1.36
C SER A 7 -5.25 -0.83 1.73
N VAL A 8 -5.27 -0.50 3.02
CA VAL A 8 -5.47 0.89 3.50
C VAL A 8 -4.46 1.89 2.93
N SER A 9 -3.44 1.45 2.19
CA SER A 9 -2.62 2.33 1.34
C SER A 9 -3.44 3.17 0.34
N CYS A 10 -4.65 2.74 -0.04
CA CYS A 10 -5.50 3.47 -0.99
C CYS A 10 -5.93 4.85 -0.50
N ILE A 11 -5.92 5.11 0.80
CA ILE A 11 -6.28 6.41 1.39
C ILE A 11 -5.06 7.31 1.68
N PHE A 12 -3.85 6.89 1.28
CA PHE A 12 -2.64 7.68 1.45
C PHE A 12 -2.37 8.59 0.25
N GLY A 13 -1.63 9.66 0.51
CA GLY A 13 -1.30 10.70 -0.46
C GLY A 13 -0.59 10.19 -1.71
N LEU A 14 -1.15 10.52 -2.87
CA LEU A 14 -0.56 10.42 -4.20
C LEU A 14 -0.48 11.82 -4.83
N GLY A 15 0.21 11.92 -5.97
CA GLY A 15 0.16 13.12 -6.79
C GLY A 15 -1.24 13.36 -7.35
N SER A 16 -1.50 14.58 -7.83
CA SER A 16 -2.78 14.90 -8.48
C SER A 16 -3.01 13.99 -9.69
N PRO A 17 -4.19 13.36 -9.84
CA PRO A 17 -4.54 12.56 -11.01
C PRO A 17 -4.44 13.37 -12.31
N GLU A 18 -4.90 14.63 -12.28
CA GLU A 18 -4.84 15.53 -13.43
C GLU A 18 -3.39 15.84 -13.83
N GLU A 19 -2.53 16.12 -12.85
CA GLU A 19 -1.11 16.37 -13.12
C GLU A 19 -0.45 15.10 -13.66
N TYR A 20 -0.70 13.94 -13.02
CA TYR A 20 -0.15 12.67 -13.46
C TYR A 20 -0.53 12.35 -14.92
N GLN A 21 -1.79 12.57 -15.30
CA GLN A 21 -2.26 12.43 -16.68
C GLN A 21 -1.61 13.45 -17.62
N SER A 22 -1.42 14.70 -17.18
CA SER A 22 -0.82 15.76 -18.00
C SER A 22 0.63 15.50 -18.41
N PHE A 23 1.37 14.72 -17.60
CA PHE A 23 2.75 14.31 -17.90
C PHE A 23 2.83 13.08 -18.82
N MET A 24 1.73 12.39 -19.08
CA MET A 24 1.71 11.18 -19.91
C MET A 24 2.27 11.47 -21.33
N ALA A 25 3.20 10.63 -21.78
CA ALA A 25 3.65 10.65 -23.16
C ALA A 25 2.76 9.72 -24.00
N TYR A 26 1.78 10.29 -24.69
CA TYR A 26 1.06 9.62 -25.77
C TYR A 26 1.89 9.65 -27.04
N ILE A 27 2.21 8.50 -27.62
CA ILE A 27 3.08 8.34 -28.80
C ILE A 27 2.33 7.53 -29.84
N ARG A 28 2.27 8.03 -31.08
CA ARG A 28 1.54 7.39 -32.17
C ARG A 28 2.40 7.19 -33.41
N LYS A 29 2.24 6.03 -34.06
CA LYS A 29 2.85 5.73 -35.36
C LYS A 29 2.45 6.79 -36.40
N GLY A 30 3.44 7.30 -37.13
CA GLY A 30 3.31 8.35 -38.13
C GLY A 30 3.26 9.78 -37.56
N GLU A 31 3.38 9.97 -36.23
CA GLU A 31 3.47 11.32 -35.68
C GLU A 31 4.86 11.94 -35.88
N THR A 32 4.91 13.26 -36.02
CA THR A 32 6.18 14.01 -36.06
C THR A 32 6.69 14.30 -34.65
N ARG A 33 7.60 13.47 -34.15
CA ARG A 33 8.26 13.61 -32.85
C ARG A 33 9.73 13.21 -32.92
N SER A 34 10.63 14.15 -32.65
CA SER A 34 12.06 13.86 -32.61
C SER A 34 12.46 13.02 -31.39
N PRO A 35 13.43 12.11 -31.52
CA PRO A 35 13.96 11.32 -30.40
C PRO A 35 14.43 12.20 -29.24
N ALA A 36 15.06 13.35 -29.53
CA ALA A 36 15.55 14.29 -28.53
C ALA A 36 14.43 15.02 -27.77
N LYS A 37 13.25 15.19 -28.39
CA LYS A 37 12.08 15.77 -27.72
C LYS A 37 11.44 14.73 -26.79
N LEU A 38 11.28 13.49 -27.26
CA LEU A 38 10.76 12.41 -26.42
C LEU A 38 11.69 12.12 -25.23
N ALA A 39 13.01 12.09 -25.44
CA ALA A 39 13.97 11.87 -24.37
C ALA A 39 13.87 12.94 -23.26
N ARG A 40 13.69 14.21 -23.63
CA ARG A 40 13.46 15.30 -22.66
C ARG A 40 12.17 15.09 -21.87
N GLN A 41 11.08 14.76 -22.56
CA GLN A 41 9.81 14.48 -21.89
C GLN A 41 9.93 13.29 -20.93
N LEU A 42 10.63 12.22 -21.30
CA LEU A 42 10.87 11.08 -20.41
C LEU A 42 11.67 11.46 -19.17
N ILE A 43 12.68 12.33 -19.31
CA ILE A 43 13.44 12.86 -18.17
C ILE A 43 12.54 13.70 -17.26
N ASP A 44 11.69 14.56 -17.83
CA ASP A 44 10.70 15.35 -17.07
C ASP A 44 9.72 14.43 -16.32
N MET A 45 9.37 13.29 -16.93
CA MET A 45 8.60 12.19 -16.34
C MET A 45 9.38 11.30 -15.36
N GLN A 46 10.60 11.70 -14.97
CA GLN A 46 11.47 11.01 -14.01
C GLN A 46 12.07 9.67 -14.49
N TYR A 47 12.16 9.45 -15.80
CA TYR A 47 12.93 8.33 -16.34
C TYR A 47 14.43 8.63 -16.41
N GLU A 48 15.24 7.63 -16.11
CA GLU A 48 16.70 7.72 -16.20
C GLU A 48 17.20 7.23 -17.57
N ARG A 49 18.06 8.02 -18.23
CA ARG A 49 18.75 7.53 -19.43
C ARG A 49 19.91 6.63 -19.05
N ASN A 50 19.89 5.38 -19.52
CA ASN A 50 20.99 4.43 -19.31
C ASN A 50 21.21 3.56 -20.54
N ASP A 51 22.25 3.87 -21.31
CA ASP A 51 22.51 3.20 -22.59
C ASP A 51 23.06 1.76 -22.44
N PHE A 52 23.52 1.40 -21.23
CA PHE A 52 24.10 0.09 -20.93
C PHE A 52 23.06 -0.90 -20.37
N ASP A 53 22.24 -0.44 -19.44
CA ASP A 53 21.32 -1.28 -18.67
C ASP A 53 19.86 -0.77 -18.79
N LEU A 54 18.99 -1.61 -19.33
CA LEU A 54 17.56 -1.31 -19.49
C LEU A 54 16.78 -1.93 -18.32
N ALA A 55 16.65 -1.16 -17.25
CA ALA A 55 15.85 -1.51 -16.06
C ALA A 55 14.56 -0.66 -15.98
N ARG A 56 13.62 -1.03 -15.11
CA ARG A 56 12.35 -0.31 -14.94
C ARG A 56 12.59 1.17 -14.62
N GLY A 57 11.80 2.05 -15.24
CA GLY A 57 11.97 3.50 -15.11
C GLY A 57 13.18 4.05 -15.88
N ARG A 58 13.74 3.28 -16.83
CA ARG A 58 14.87 3.71 -17.65
C ARG A 58 14.55 3.68 -19.14
N PHE A 59 15.33 4.43 -19.89
CA PHE A 59 15.34 4.36 -21.34
C PHE A 59 16.75 4.44 -21.91
N ARG A 60 16.92 3.95 -23.13
CA ARG A 60 18.16 4.04 -23.90
C ARG A 60 17.90 4.41 -25.35
N ILE A 61 18.91 4.99 -25.99
CA ILE A 61 18.85 5.35 -27.41
C ILE A 61 19.99 4.65 -28.15
N ARG A 62 19.66 3.93 -29.22
CA ARG A 62 20.61 3.24 -30.10
C ARG A 62 20.30 3.58 -31.56
N GLY A 63 21.06 4.52 -32.12
CA GLY A 63 20.80 5.04 -33.46
C GLY A 63 19.40 5.66 -33.52
N ASP A 64 18.57 5.14 -34.41
CA ASP A 64 17.21 5.62 -34.65
C ASP A 64 16.16 4.88 -33.81
N THR A 65 16.58 4.19 -32.76
CA THR A 65 15.72 3.40 -31.89
C THR A 65 15.81 3.87 -30.45
N MET A 66 14.66 4.13 -29.82
CA MET A 66 14.55 4.34 -28.38
C MET A 66 13.89 3.13 -27.74
N GLU A 67 14.50 2.60 -26.68
CA GLU A 67 13.90 1.56 -25.86
C GLU A 67 13.62 2.10 -24.47
N ILE A 68 12.43 1.86 -23.97
CA ILE A 68 11.91 2.36 -22.70
C ILE A 68 11.40 1.14 -21.93
N LEU A 69 11.75 1.01 -20.66
CA LEU A 69 11.11 0.04 -19.78
C LEU A 69 10.26 0.80 -18.76
N PRO A 70 8.92 0.87 -18.94
CA PRO A 70 8.03 1.60 -18.04
C PRO A 70 8.20 1.15 -16.59
N ALA A 71 8.00 2.06 -15.64
CA ALA A 71 8.20 1.75 -14.22
C ALA A 71 7.20 0.71 -13.66
N TYR A 72 6.05 0.58 -14.33
CA TYR A 72 4.88 -0.21 -13.92
C TYR A 72 4.67 -1.49 -14.75
N GLU A 73 5.48 -1.74 -15.77
CA GLU A 73 5.35 -2.88 -16.67
C GLU A 73 6.57 -3.82 -16.59
N GLU A 74 6.38 -5.07 -16.96
CA GLU A 74 7.47 -6.02 -17.19
C GLU A 74 7.91 -6.03 -18.66
N VAL A 75 7.10 -5.46 -19.54
CA VAL A 75 7.30 -5.40 -20.98
C VAL A 75 7.97 -4.09 -21.35
N GLY A 76 9.03 -4.18 -22.16
CA GLY A 76 9.71 -3.02 -22.74
C GLY A 76 8.98 -2.49 -23.98
N VAL A 77 9.23 -1.22 -24.29
CA VAL A 77 8.71 -0.53 -25.47
C VAL A 77 9.88 -0.10 -26.33
N ARG A 78 9.87 -0.46 -27.60
CA ARG A 78 10.80 0.01 -28.63
C ARG A 78 10.07 0.93 -29.59
N ILE A 79 10.63 2.11 -29.79
CA ILE A 79 10.14 3.11 -30.74
C ILE A 79 11.24 3.30 -31.78
N GLU A 80 10.92 3.01 -33.03
CA GLU A 80 11.80 3.20 -34.18
C GLU A 80 11.41 4.50 -34.88
N PHE A 81 12.41 5.32 -35.18
CA PHE A 81 12.25 6.63 -35.77
C PHE A 81 12.83 6.66 -37.19
N TRP A 82 12.22 7.44 -38.07
CA TRP A 82 12.81 7.86 -39.34
C TRP A 82 12.98 9.37 -39.33
N GLY A 83 14.16 9.84 -38.92
CA GLY A 83 14.39 11.26 -38.63
C GLY A 83 13.53 11.72 -37.45
N ASP A 84 12.51 12.55 -37.74
CA ASP A 84 11.57 13.08 -36.74
C ASP A 84 10.19 12.42 -36.83
N GLU A 85 10.05 11.30 -37.53
CA GLU A 85 8.79 10.54 -37.63
C GLU A 85 8.86 9.25 -36.84
N VAL A 86 7.81 8.92 -36.08
CA VAL A 86 7.68 7.62 -35.41
C VAL A 86 7.26 6.58 -36.45
N GLU A 87 8.20 5.75 -36.89
CA GLU A 87 7.95 4.74 -37.92
C GLU A 87 7.26 3.50 -37.35
N ARG A 88 7.66 3.07 -36.14
CA ARG A 88 7.19 1.80 -35.56
C ARG A 88 7.23 1.82 -34.04
N ILE A 89 6.23 1.18 -33.42
CA ILE A 89 6.14 0.99 -31.97
C ILE A 89 5.96 -0.49 -31.69
N VAL A 90 6.85 -1.07 -30.89
CA VAL A 90 6.89 -2.52 -30.60
C VAL A 90 7.00 -2.75 -29.10
N GLN A 91 6.17 -3.63 -28.56
CA GLN A 91 6.33 -4.20 -27.23
C GLN A 91 7.29 -5.38 -27.30
N LEU A 92 8.24 -5.46 -26.36
CA LEU A 92 9.27 -6.49 -26.34
C LEU A 92 9.53 -7.03 -24.94
N ASP A 93 10.01 -8.26 -24.86
CA ASP A 93 10.59 -8.81 -23.64
C ASP A 93 11.96 -8.15 -23.38
N PRO A 94 12.18 -7.46 -22.24
CA PRO A 94 13.42 -6.73 -21.99
C PRO A 94 14.64 -7.63 -21.77
N LEU A 95 14.44 -8.92 -21.44
CA LEU A 95 15.51 -9.90 -21.21
C LEU A 95 15.95 -10.58 -22.51
N THR A 96 14.98 -11.02 -23.33
CA THR A 96 15.27 -11.77 -24.56
C THR A 96 15.36 -10.89 -25.80
N GLY A 97 14.73 -9.71 -25.78
CA GLY A 97 14.56 -8.84 -26.93
C GLY A 97 13.52 -9.33 -27.94
N GLU A 98 12.75 -10.38 -27.61
CA GLU A 98 11.68 -10.91 -28.45
C GLU A 98 10.57 -9.88 -28.64
N MET A 99 10.10 -9.71 -29.88
CA MET A 99 8.97 -8.84 -30.19
C MET A 99 7.67 -9.55 -29.81
N LEU A 100 6.92 -8.95 -28.88
CA LEU A 100 5.66 -9.49 -28.38
C LEU A 100 4.46 -8.99 -29.22
N ALA A 101 4.42 -7.69 -29.50
CA ALA A 101 3.34 -7.08 -30.26
C ALA A 101 3.79 -5.77 -30.94
N GLU A 102 3.25 -5.49 -32.13
CA GLU A 102 3.33 -4.15 -32.74
C GLU A 102 2.09 -3.34 -32.33
N ARG A 103 2.27 -2.04 -32.11
CA ARG A 103 1.21 -1.12 -31.68
C ARG A 103 1.14 0.09 -32.61
N ASP A 104 -0.06 0.61 -32.82
CA ASP A 104 -0.26 1.86 -33.55
C ASP A 104 0.00 3.08 -32.65
N ASP A 105 -0.15 2.92 -31.34
CA ASP A 105 0.09 3.95 -30.33
C ASP A 105 0.44 3.34 -28.97
N ILE A 106 1.01 4.16 -28.09
CA ILE A 106 1.31 3.79 -26.71
C ILE A 106 1.26 4.98 -25.76
N GLU A 107 0.85 4.70 -24.53
CA GLU A 107 0.87 5.63 -23.41
C GLU A 107 1.99 5.26 -22.45
N ILE A 108 2.93 6.18 -22.24
CA ILE A 108 3.94 6.06 -21.20
C ILE A 108 3.55 6.99 -20.07
N TYR A 109 3.36 6.43 -18.87
CA TYR A 109 3.06 7.20 -17.66
C TYR A 109 4.36 7.56 -16.91
N PRO A 110 4.33 8.60 -16.06
CA PRO A 110 5.48 8.99 -15.26
C PRO A 110 6.08 7.86 -14.42
N ALA A 111 7.40 7.85 -14.24
CA ALA A 111 8.10 6.82 -13.48
C ALA A 111 7.86 6.92 -11.96
N LYS A 112 7.34 8.05 -11.49
CA LYS A 112 7.00 8.34 -10.10
C LYS A 112 5.62 8.98 -10.02
N HIS A 113 4.91 8.78 -8.90
CA HIS A 113 3.58 9.38 -8.68
C HIS A 113 3.62 10.88 -8.35
N PHE A 114 4.77 11.40 -7.90
CA PHE A 114 4.97 12.83 -7.64
C PHE A 114 5.86 13.41 -8.73
N VAL A 115 5.23 13.92 -9.80
CA VAL A 115 5.90 14.67 -10.87
C VAL A 115 5.29 16.06 -10.93
N THR A 116 6.15 17.08 -11.06
CA THR A 116 5.75 18.48 -11.16
C THR A 116 6.63 19.20 -12.17
N SER A 117 6.11 20.26 -12.78
CA SER A 117 6.86 21.08 -13.73
C SER A 117 7.93 21.90 -13.01
N GLN A 118 9.02 22.24 -13.69
CA GLN A 118 10.08 23.08 -13.11
C GLN A 118 9.57 24.43 -12.57
N GLU A 119 8.60 25.06 -13.26
CA GLU A 119 7.97 26.31 -12.81
C GLU A 119 7.24 26.14 -11.47
N LYS A 120 6.33 25.16 -11.38
CA LYS A 120 5.64 24.82 -10.13
C LYS A 120 6.60 24.42 -9.00
N LEU A 121 7.71 23.76 -9.32
CA LEU A 121 8.71 23.39 -8.33
C LEU A 121 9.37 24.65 -7.72
N LEU A 122 9.73 25.63 -8.54
CA LEU A 122 10.31 26.89 -8.06
C LEU A 122 9.32 27.67 -7.18
N ASP A 123 8.05 27.73 -7.57
CA ASP A 123 7.00 28.34 -6.74
C ASP A 123 6.83 27.60 -5.41
N ALA A 124 6.83 26.27 -5.44
CA ALA A 124 6.72 25.45 -4.24
C ALA A 124 7.92 25.65 -3.32
N MET A 125 9.13 25.75 -3.86
CA MET A 125 10.33 26.06 -3.08
C MET A 125 10.21 27.40 -2.38
N GLY A 126 9.69 28.44 -3.04
CA GLY A 126 9.44 29.75 -2.41
C GLY A 126 8.44 29.67 -1.25
N ARG A 127 7.39 28.86 -1.36
CA ARG A 127 6.45 28.59 -0.26
C ARG A 127 7.12 27.89 0.92
N ILE A 128 7.98 26.90 0.63
CA ILE A 128 8.74 26.14 1.63
C ILE A 128 9.73 27.05 2.37
N GLU A 129 10.45 27.91 1.65
CA GLU A 129 11.37 28.91 2.22
C GLU A 129 10.64 29.89 3.14
N THR A 130 9.44 30.34 2.73
CA THR A 130 8.59 31.23 3.54
C THR A 130 8.13 30.54 4.83
N GLU A 131 7.60 29.33 4.73
CA GLU A 131 7.14 28.55 5.89
C GLU A 131 8.30 28.23 6.85
N LEU A 132 9.49 27.92 6.31
CA LEU A 132 10.70 27.71 7.09
C LEU A 132 11.04 28.96 7.90
N ALA A 133 11.07 30.14 7.26
CA ALA A 133 11.41 31.39 7.94
C ALA A 133 10.45 31.68 9.11
N GLU A 134 9.14 31.52 8.90
CA GLU A 134 8.11 31.70 9.94
C GLU A 134 8.27 30.71 11.10
N GLN A 135 8.53 29.44 10.77
CA GLN A 135 8.68 28.39 11.78
C GLN A 135 9.96 28.59 12.61
N LEU A 136 11.05 29.04 12.01
CA LEU A 136 12.29 29.36 12.73
C LEU A 136 12.11 30.52 13.70
N VAL A 137 11.36 31.56 13.35
CA VAL A 137 11.02 32.65 14.29
C VAL A 137 10.26 32.11 15.50
N THR A 138 9.31 31.21 15.26
CA THR A 138 8.50 30.59 16.32
C THR A 138 9.33 29.70 17.24
N LEU A 139 10.16 28.81 16.69
CA LEU A 139 11.01 27.92 17.48
C LEU A 139 12.06 28.69 18.29
N ASN A 140 12.71 29.69 17.68
CA ASN A 140 13.66 30.55 18.38
C ASN A 140 12.98 31.38 19.48
N GLY A 141 11.79 31.92 19.22
CA GLY A 141 10.99 32.63 20.23
C GLY A 141 10.57 31.77 21.42
N GLN A 142 10.46 30.45 21.23
CA GLN A 142 10.20 29.47 22.29
C GLN A 142 11.47 28.96 22.99
N GLY A 143 12.67 29.42 22.59
CA GLY A 143 13.95 28.91 23.10
C GLY A 143 14.33 27.52 22.59
N LYS A 144 13.63 26.99 21.59
CA LYS A 144 13.88 25.69 20.95
C LYS A 144 14.99 25.79 19.88
N LEU A 145 16.19 26.19 20.32
CA LEU A 145 17.31 26.51 19.42
C LEU A 145 17.82 25.28 18.66
N LEU A 146 17.83 24.10 19.30
CA LEU A 146 18.29 22.86 18.69
C LEU A 146 17.32 22.39 17.60
N GLU A 147 16.02 22.47 17.86
CA GLU A 147 14.96 22.15 16.91
C GLU A 147 14.99 23.10 15.71
N ALA A 148 15.20 24.40 15.94
CA ALA A 148 15.34 25.40 14.88
C ALA A 148 16.54 25.07 13.96
N GLN A 149 17.72 24.84 14.54
CA GLN A 149 18.92 24.49 13.79
C GLN A 149 18.75 23.20 12.97
N ARG A 150 18.10 22.19 13.57
CA ARG A 150 17.79 20.91 12.91
C ARG A 150 16.87 21.11 11.70
N LEU A 151 15.80 21.87 11.90
CA LEU A 151 14.79 22.15 10.87
C LEU A 151 15.41 22.93 9.70
N GLU A 152 16.18 23.97 10.00
CA GLU A 152 16.88 24.79 9.02
C GLU A 152 17.84 23.95 8.18
N SER A 153 18.73 23.19 8.84
CA SER A 153 19.73 22.37 8.15
C SER A 153 19.09 21.34 7.22
N ARG A 154 18.05 20.63 7.69
CA ARG A 154 17.34 19.64 6.89
C ARG A 154 16.63 20.28 5.70
N THR A 155 15.87 21.35 5.95
CA THR A 155 15.01 21.95 4.93
C THR A 155 15.85 22.61 3.83
N ASN A 156 16.96 23.27 4.19
CA ASN A 156 17.87 23.86 3.21
C ASN A 156 18.55 22.80 2.34
N TYR A 157 18.96 21.66 2.93
CA TYR A 157 19.48 20.54 2.16
C TYR A 157 18.44 19.96 1.19
N ASP A 158 17.20 19.76 1.66
CA ASP A 158 16.12 19.25 0.82
C ASP A 158 15.79 20.25 -0.32
N LEU A 159 15.83 21.56 -0.07
CA LEU A 159 15.67 22.62 -1.08
C LEU A 159 16.82 22.66 -2.10
N GLU A 160 18.06 22.49 -1.66
CA GLU A 160 19.23 22.41 -2.55
C GLU A 160 19.12 21.20 -3.49
N MET A 161 18.74 20.04 -2.96
CA MET A 161 18.50 18.83 -3.76
C MET A 161 17.37 19.02 -4.77
N MET A 162 16.25 19.65 -4.35
CA MET A 162 15.15 19.98 -5.27
C MET A 162 15.60 20.93 -6.39
N ARG A 163 16.48 21.90 -6.09
CA ARG A 163 17.01 22.86 -7.08
C ARG A 163 17.91 22.19 -8.12
N GLU A 164 18.79 21.30 -7.68
CA GLU A 164 19.80 20.65 -8.55
C GLU A 164 19.25 19.46 -9.32
N THR A 165 18.35 18.68 -8.70
CA THR A 165 17.92 17.38 -9.25
C THR A 165 16.42 17.29 -9.55
N GLY A 166 15.64 18.31 -9.18
CA GLY A 166 14.18 18.28 -9.28
C GLY A 166 13.50 17.37 -8.24
N TYR A 167 14.27 16.79 -7.31
CA TYR A 167 13.80 15.81 -6.34
C TYR A 167 14.59 15.86 -5.03
N CYS A 168 14.01 15.41 -3.93
CA CYS A 168 14.74 15.16 -2.68
C CYS A 168 14.22 13.90 -1.99
N ALA A 169 15.05 13.31 -1.12
CA ALA A 169 14.62 12.17 -0.33
C ALA A 169 13.54 12.59 0.68
N GLY A 170 12.38 11.95 0.62
CA GLY A 170 11.25 12.33 1.47
C GLY A 170 10.42 13.50 0.91
N VAL A 171 10.44 13.70 -0.41
CA VAL A 171 9.70 14.77 -1.11
C VAL A 171 8.21 14.82 -0.76
N GLU A 172 7.62 13.69 -0.38
CA GLU A 172 6.22 13.59 0.02
C GLU A 172 5.88 14.48 1.23
N ASN A 173 6.85 14.78 2.09
CA ASN A 173 6.66 15.71 3.21
C ASN A 173 6.40 17.16 2.75
N TYR A 174 6.66 17.45 1.47
CA TYR A 174 6.40 18.72 0.81
C TYR A 174 5.21 18.64 -0.16
N SER A 175 4.41 17.56 -0.11
CA SER A 175 3.32 17.32 -1.08
C SER A 175 2.31 18.47 -1.16
N ARG A 176 1.87 19.04 -0.03
CA ARG A 176 0.99 20.23 -0.03
C ARG A 176 1.62 21.44 -0.73
N PRO A 177 2.82 21.93 -0.33
CA PRO A 177 3.46 23.05 -1.05
C PRO A 177 3.70 22.77 -2.54
N LEU A 178 4.08 21.54 -2.90
CA LEU A 178 4.32 21.11 -4.29
C LEU A 178 3.05 21.13 -5.15
N SER A 179 1.91 20.70 -4.60
CA SER A 179 0.62 20.78 -5.30
C SER A 179 -0.03 22.17 -5.22
N GLY A 180 0.55 23.12 -4.48
CA GLY A 180 -0.02 24.46 -4.29
C GLY A 180 -1.39 24.48 -3.64
N ARG A 181 -1.72 23.45 -2.84
CA ARG A 181 -2.98 23.37 -2.11
C ARG A 181 -2.94 24.19 -0.82
N GLU A 182 -4.10 24.62 -0.36
CA GLU A 182 -4.25 25.34 0.91
C GLU A 182 -3.87 24.44 2.12
N PRO A 183 -3.37 25.02 3.23
CA PRO A 183 -3.11 24.28 4.47
C PRO A 183 -4.34 23.50 4.96
N GLY A 184 -4.13 22.27 5.43
CA GLY A 184 -5.19 21.38 5.91
C GLY A 184 -5.98 20.63 4.83
N SER A 185 -5.78 20.96 3.54
CA SER A 185 -6.47 20.31 2.42
C SER A 185 -6.27 18.79 2.37
N ALA A 186 -7.35 18.07 2.05
CA ALA A 186 -7.33 16.62 1.89
C ALA A 186 -6.40 16.21 0.73
N PRO A 187 -5.48 15.25 0.93
CA PRO A 187 -4.58 14.77 -0.11
C PRO A 187 -5.35 14.12 -1.26
N PHE A 188 -4.74 14.06 -2.44
CA PHE A 188 -5.18 13.14 -3.48
C PHE A 188 -4.75 11.72 -3.09
N THR A 189 -5.56 10.74 -3.43
CA THR A 189 -5.43 9.34 -3.04
C THR A 189 -5.81 8.45 -4.22
N LEU A 190 -5.71 7.13 -4.06
CA LEU A 190 -6.13 6.21 -5.13
C LEU A 190 -7.62 6.41 -5.49
N LEU A 191 -8.45 6.78 -4.52
CA LEU A 191 -9.89 7.00 -4.75
C LEU A 191 -10.14 8.14 -5.75
N ASP A 192 -9.28 9.15 -5.77
CA ASP A 192 -9.39 10.29 -6.69
C ASP A 192 -8.94 9.95 -8.13
N TYR A 193 -8.33 8.77 -8.36
CA TYR A 193 -7.98 8.27 -9.70
C TYR A 193 -9.11 7.47 -10.35
N PHE A 194 -10.12 7.08 -9.56
CA PHE A 194 -11.30 6.41 -10.10
C PHE A 194 -12.29 7.43 -10.69
N PRO A 195 -13.07 7.02 -11.71
CA PRO A 195 -14.26 7.78 -12.12
C PRO A 195 -15.23 7.97 -10.94
N GLU A 196 -16.06 9.02 -11.00
CA GLU A 196 -17.03 9.35 -9.92
C GLU A 196 -18.05 8.22 -9.63
N ASP A 197 -18.27 7.32 -10.59
CA ASP A 197 -19.24 6.21 -10.51
C ASP A 197 -18.61 4.85 -10.13
N PHE A 198 -17.41 4.86 -9.54
CA PHE A 198 -16.77 3.62 -9.10
C PHE A 198 -17.53 2.91 -7.96
N LEU A 199 -17.34 1.60 -7.89
CA LEU A 199 -17.89 0.73 -6.85
C LEU A 199 -16.78 0.25 -5.92
N LEU A 200 -16.95 0.47 -4.62
CA LEU A 200 -16.03 0.02 -3.58
C LEU A 200 -16.55 -1.25 -2.90
N PHE A 201 -15.69 -2.26 -2.79
CA PHE A 201 -15.91 -3.39 -1.90
C PHE A 201 -14.96 -3.28 -0.71
N ILE A 202 -15.51 -3.37 0.49
CA ILE A 202 -14.72 -3.42 1.72
C ILE A 202 -14.82 -4.82 2.30
N ASP A 203 -13.78 -5.61 2.05
CA ASP A 203 -13.62 -6.94 2.64
C ASP A 203 -13.32 -6.85 4.13
N GLU A 204 -13.85 -7.80 4.89
CA GLU A 204 -13.86 -7.83 6.36
C GLU A 204 -14.14 -6.45 6.98
N SER A 205 -15.25 -5.83 6.55
CA SER A 205 -15.57 -4.44 6.83
C SER A 205 -15.48 -4.05 8.31
N HIS A 206 -15.85 -4.97 9.19
CA HIS A 206 -15.87 -4.77 10.64
C HIS A 206 -14.47 -4.59 11.24
N MET A 207 -13.41 -5.02 10.54
CA MET A 207 -12.01 -4.77 10.87
C MET A 207 -11.39 -3.67 9.99
N THR A 208 -11.71 -3.67 8.70
CA THR A 208 -11.14 -2.74 7.73
C THR A 208 -11.57 -1.29 7.98
N LEU A 209 -12.84 -1.03 8.33
CA LEU A 209 -13.33 0.32 8.63
C LEU A 209 -12.69 0.95 9.89
N PRO A 210 -12.59 0.25 11.04
CA PRO A 210 -11.81 0.74 12.17
C PRO A 210 -10.34 1.03 11.81
N GLN A 211 -9.73 0.20 10.97
CA GLN A 211 -8.36 0.42 10.51
C GLN A 211 -8.23 1.72 9.70
N ILE A 212 -9.10 1.92 8.71
CA ILE A 212 -9.17 3.16 7.90
C ILE A 212 -9.30 4.38 8.83
N ARG A 213 -10.23 4.34 9.78
CA ARG A 213 -10.47 5.44 10.74
C ARG A 213 -9.24 5.74 11.61
N ALA A 214 -8.50 4.71 12.01
CA ALA A 214 -7.34 4.85 12.88
C ALA A 214 -6.09 5.42 12.18
N MET A 215 -5.96 5.26 10.85
CA MET A 215 -4.77 5.68 10.10
C MET A 215 -4.44 7.17 10.28
N TYR A 216 -5.44 8.05 10.18
CA TYR A 216 -5.26 9.49 10.37
C TYR A 216 -4.73 9.84 11.77
N GLY A 217 -5.33 9.28 12.82
CA GLY A 217 -4.94 9.56 14.20
C GLY A 217 -3.50 9.12 14.50
N GLY A 218 -3.14 7.91 14.02
CA GLY A 218 -1.79 7.37 14.15
C GLY A 218 -0.73 8.20 13.42
N ASP A 219 -0.98 8.54 12.16
CA ASP A 219 -0.04 9.36 11.37
C ASP A 219 0.13 10.77 11.96
N ARG A 220 -0.98 11.41 12.34
CA ARG A 220 -0.98 12.74 12.96
C ARG A 220 -0.15 12.74 14.25
N SER A 221 -0.37 11.78 15.15
CA SER A 221 0.38 11.70 16.41
C SER A 221 1.89 11.58 16.17
N ARG A 222 2.30 10.70 15.24
CA ARG A 222 3.71 10.50 14.89
C ARG A 222 4.35 11.77 14.32
N LYS A 223 3.66 12.45 13.41
CA LYS A 223 4.20 13.64 12.75
C LYS A 223 4.21 14.88 13.64
N THR A 224 3.24 15.02 14.55
CA THR A 224 3.27 16.09 15.55
C THR A 224 4.59 16.06 16.32
N VAL A 225 5.06 14.87 16.75
CA VAL A 225 6.37 14.72 17.39
C VAL A 225 7.51 15.18 16.46
N LEU A 226 7.50 14.79 15.18
CA LEU A 226 8.54 15.21 14.23
C LEU A 226 8.58 16.74 14.05
N VAL A 227 7.42 17.39 13.98
CA VAL A 227 7.32 18.86 13.84
C VAL A 227 7.74 19.55 15.13
N ASP A 228 7.27 19.08 16.29
CA ASP A 228 7.56 19.67 17.60
C ASP A 228 9.05 19.66 17.94
N TYR A 229 9.76 18.64 17.46
CA TYR A 229 11.22 18.47 17.59
C TYR A 229 11.99 18.95 16.34
N GLY A 230 11.39 19.71 15.42
CA GLY A 230 12.09 20.35 14.31
C GLY A 230 12.72 19.39 13.30
N PHE A 231 12.18 18.18 13.13
CA PHE A 231 12.59 17.27 12.06
C PHE A 231 11.91 17.57 10.73
N ARG A 232 10.70 18.15 10.76
CA ARG A 232 9.88 18.48 9.58
C ARG A 232 9.13 19.79 9.79
N LEU A 233 8.79 20.45 8.68
CA LEU A 233 7.92 21.64 8.67
C LEU A 233 6.47 21.27 9.07
N PRO A 234 5.67 22.24 9.55
CA PRO A 234 4.25 22.04 9.83
C PRO A 234 3.47 21.46 8.63
N SER A 235 3.82 21.85 7.41
CA SER A 235 3.23 21.32 6.17
C SER A 235 3.36 19.82 5.95
N ALA A 236 4.32 19.16 6.59
CA ALA A 236 4.41 17.70 6.55
C ALA A 236 3.18 17.01 7.18
N MET A 237 2.44 17.71 8.04
CA MET A 237 1.17 17.24 8.60
C MET A 237 0.10 17.05 7.53
N ASP A 238 0.17 17.81 6.42
CA ASP A 238 -0.78 17.72 5.32
C ASP A 238 -0.47 16.56 4.35
N ASN A 239 0.70 15.91 4.49
CA ASN A 239 1.04 14.67 3.78
C ASN A 239 0.45 13.42 4.45
N ARG A 240 -0.81 13.43 4.81
CA ARG A 240 -1.47 12.47 5.69
C ARG A 240 -2.32 11.47 4.90
N PRO A 241 -2.83 10.39 5.52
CA PRO A 241 -3.97 9.68 4.96
C PRO A 241 -5.26 10.53 5.10
N LEU A 242 -6.31 10.12 4.39
CA LEU A 242 -7.65 10.69 4.61
C LEU A 242 -8.08 10.47 6.06
N ASN A 243 -8.76 11.46 6.62
CA ASN A 243 -9.60 11.20 7.77
C ASN A 243 -10.87 10.46 7.33
N PHE A 244 -11.63 9.92 8.30
CA PHE A 244 -12.78 9.07 7.97
C PHE A 244 -13.89 9.83 7.22
N GLY A 245 -14.14 11.10 7.57
CA GLY A 245 -15.13 11.92 6.85
C GLY A 245 -14.72 12.22 5.41
N GLU A 246 -13.44 12.52 5.18
CA GLU A 246 -12.90 12.71 3.81
C GLU A 246 -12.95 11.44 2.96
N PHE A 247 -12.86 10.26 3.60
CA PHE A 247 -13.06 8.97 2.94
C PHE A 247 -14.53 8.80 2.57
N GLU A 248 -15.46 9.06 3.49
CA GLU A 248 -16.90 8.98 3.23
C GLU A 248 -17.35 9.89 2.08
N GLU A 249 -16.81 11.11 2.01
CA GLU A 249 -17.10 12.08 0.93
C GLU A 249 -16.69 11.59 -0.48
N ARG A 250 -15.67 10.73 -0.57
CA ARG A 250 -15.15 10.19 -1.85
C ARG A 250 -15.83 8.91 -2.29
N VAL A 251 -16.61 8.31 -1.41
CA VAL A 251 -17.19 6.99 -1.63
C VAL A 251 -18.61 7.15 -2.13
N ASN A 252 -18.85 6.72 -3.38
CA ASN A 252 -20.17 6.78 -4.01
C ASN A 252 -21.02 5.57 -3.63
N GLN A 253 -20.66 4.38 -4.14
CA GLN A 253 -21.32 3.13 -3.82
C GLN A 253 -20.36 2.17 -3.12
N THR A 254 -20.80 1.60 -1.99
CA THR A 254 -20.00 0.62 -1.23
C THR A 254 -20.78 -0.64 -0.92
N VAL A 255 -20.11 -1.77 -1.05
CA VAL A 255 -20.54 -3.06 -0.54
C VAL A 255 -19.62 -3.45 0.62
N TYR A 256 -20.17 -3.51 1.82
CA TYR A 256 -19.48 -4.05 3.00
C TYR A 256 -19.62 -5.57 2.99
N VAL A 257 -18.49 -6.28 3.00
CA VAL A 257 -18.44 -7.73 3.02
C VAL A 257 -17.88 -8.15 4.37
N SER A 258 -18.69 -8.87 5.15
CA SER A 258 -18.30 -9.35 6.48
C SER A 258 -19.28 -10.42 6.97
N ALA A 259 -18.77 -11.46 7.62
CA ALA A 259 -19.61 -12.43 8.35
C ALA A 259 -20.17 -11.82 9.66
N THR A 260 -19.50 -10.80 10.19
CA THR A 260 -19.88 -10.11 11.43
C THR A 260 -19.84 -8.59 11.24
N PRO A 261 -20.79 -7.99 10.50
CA PRO A 261 -20.82 -6.55 10.25
C PRO A 261 -20.77 -5.73 11.55
N GLY A 262 -20.01 -4.64 11.55
CA GLY A 262 -19.90 -3.72 12.68
C GLY A 262 -21.06 -2.71 12.78
N PRO A 263 -21.06 -1.86 13.82
CA PRO A 263 -22.13 -0.88 14.04
C PRO A 263 -22.28 0.14 12.90
N TYR A 264 -21.17 0.57 12.30
CA TYR A 264 -21.18 1.56 11.22
C TYR A 264 -21.91 1.02 9.99
N GLU A 265 -21.64 -0.24 9.65
CA GLU A 265 -22.26 -0.93 8.52
C GLU A 265 -23.77 -1.08 8.71
N TYR A 266 -24.24 -1.44 9.91
CA TYR A 266 -25.68 -1.52 10.21
C TYR A 266 -26.38 -0.16 10.10
N GLU A 267 -25.71 0.92 10.51
CA GLU A 267 -26.27 2.27 10.47
C GLU A 267 -26.35 2.86 9.04
N HIS A 268 -25.37 2.53 8.19
CA HIS A 268 -25.21 3.16 6.87
C HIS A 268 -25.68 2.29 5.70
N SER A 269 -25.99 1.01 5.92
CA SER A 269 -26.48 0.11 4.87
C SER A 269 -27.97 0.30 4.62
N GLN A 270 -28.34 0.55 3.36
CA GLN A 270 -29.75 0.60 2.95
C GLN A 270 -30.41 -0.80 2.97
N GLN A 271 -29.61 -1.84 2.69
CA GLN A 271 -30.08 -3.21 2.63
C GLN A 271 -29.00 -4.15 3.16
N MET A 272 -29.41 -5.10 4.01
CA MET A 272 -28.60 -6.24 4.40
C MET A 272 -28.89 -7.41 3.47
N ILE A 273 -27.84 -8.01 2.90
CA ILE A 273 -27.93 -9.19 2.04
C ILE A 273 -27.25 -10.35 2.76
N GLU A 274 -28.02 -11.33 3.18
CA GLU A 274 -27.49 -12.52 3.86
C GLU A 274 -27.13 -13.60 2.84
N GLN A 275 -25.89 -14.12 2.95
CA GLN A 275 -25.42 -15.26 2.17
C GLN A 275 -24.88 -16.35 3.10
N VAL A 276 -25.78 -17.16 3.66
CA VAL A 276 -25.45 -18.23 4.63
C VAL A 276 -25.29 -19.62 3.98
N ILE A 277 -25.86 -19.82 2.79
CA ILE A 277 -25.84 -21.13 2.12
C ILE A 277 -24.49 -21.31 1.43
N ARG A 278 -23.68 -22.27 1.92
CA ARG A 278 -22.42 -22.66 1.29
C ARG A 278 -22.70 -23.54 0.06
N PRO A 279 -22.10 -23.27 -1.11
CA PRO A 279 -22.29 -24.09 -2.32
C PRO A 279 -21.91 -25.57 -2.14
N THR A 280 -20.98 -25.85 -1.23
CA THR A 280 -20.52 -27.21 -0.89
C THR A 280 -21.50 -27.99 0.02
N GLY A 281 -22.53 -27.33 0.55
CA GLY A 281 -23.44 -27.92 1.52
C GLY A 281 -22.86 -28.07 2.94
N LEU A 282 -21.69 -27.49 3.20
CA LEU A 282 -21.09 -27.47 4.53
C LEU A 282 -21.98 -26.71 5.52
N ILE A 283 -22.24 -27.35 6.66
CA ILE A 283 -23.05 -26.82 7.76
C ILE A 283 -22.17 -26.09 8.77
N ASP A 284 -22.79 -25.17 9.51
CA ASP A 284 -22.14 -24.58 10.69
C ASP A 284 -21.84 -25.65 11.74
N PRO A 285 -20.71 -25.53 12.48
CA PRO A 285 -20.31 -26.52 13.46
C PRO A 285 -21.24 -26.55 14.67
N LEU A 286 -21.34 -27.71 15.31
CA LEU A 286 -22.04 -27.85 16.59
C LEU A 286 -21.24 -27.21 17.72
N ILE A 287 -21.91 -26.47 18.60
CA ILE A 287 -21.30 -25.80 19.74
C ILE A 287 -21.68 -26.52 21.04
N GLU A 288 -20.69 -26.88 21.83
CA GLU A 288 -20.86 -27.47 23.17
C GLU A 288 -20.19 -26.59 24.23
N VAL A 289 -20.89 -26.33 25.34
CA VAL A 289 -20.36 -25.56 26.47
C VAL A 289 -20.08 -26.51 27.64
N LYS A 290 -18.82 -26.55 28.09
CA LYS A 290 -18.37 -27.44 29.17
C LYS A 290 -17.84 -26.65 30.39
N PRO A 291 -17.90 -27.21 31.61
CA PRO A 291 -17.31 -26.60 32.80
C PRO A 291 -15.79 -26.48 32.71
N THR A 292 -15.20 -25.50 33.40
CA THR A 292 -13.73 -25.31 33.45
C THR A 292 -13.00 -26.39 34.26
N LYS A 293 -13.70 -27.04 35.19
CA LYS A 293 -13.12 -28.11 36.02
C LYS A 293 -12.84 -29.34 35.15
N GLY A 294 -11.57 -29.72 35.03
CA GLY A 294 -11.13 -30.85 34.21
C GLY A 294 -11.07 -30.55 32.70
N GLN A 295 -11.11 -29.28 32.30
CA GLN A 295 -11.15 -28.88 30.89
C GLN A 295 -9.94 -29.38 30.07
N ILE A 296 -8.76 -29.48 30.69
CA ILE A 296 -7.54 -29.91 30.00
C ILE A 296 -7.58 -31.41 29.72
N ASP A 297 -8.04 -32.21 30.69
CA ASP A 297 -8.20 -33.65 30.51
C ASP A 297 -9.27 -33.97 29.46
N ASP A 298 -10.39 -33.23 29.47
CA ASP A 298 -11.40 -33.35 28.41
C ASP A 298 -10.84 -32.94 27.05
N LEU A 299 -10.09 -31.83 26.97
CA LEU A 299 -9.45 -31.38 25.73
C LEU A 299 -8.49 -32.44 25.17
N LEU A 300 -7.65 -33.05 26.00
CA LEU A 300 -6.75 -34.15 25.60
C LEU A 300 -7.53 -35.31 24.98
N TYR A 301 -8.64 -35.71 25.61
CA TYR A 301 -9.50 -36.77 25.08
C TYR A 301 -10.12 -36.39 23.74
N GLN A 302 -10.61 -35.15 23.60
CA GLN A 302 -11.19 -34.68 22.33
C GLN A 302 -10.16 -34.61 21.21
N ILE A 303 -8.95 -34.12 21.51
CA ILE A 303 -7.83 -34.09 20.55
C ILE A 303 -7.50 -35.50 20.08
N GLY A 304 -7.31 -36.46 21.01
CA GLY A 304 -7.02 -37.85 20.66
C GLY A 304 -8.06 -38.43 19.68
N ALA A 305 -9.36 -38.20 19.96
CA ALA A 305 -10.44 -38.65 19.09
C ALA A 305 -10.47 -37.99 17.70
N ARG A 306 -9.85 -36.81 17.53
CA ARG A 306 -9.67 -36.15 16.21
C ARG A 306 -8.43 -36.66 15.49
N VAL A 307 -7.33 -36.87 16.21
CA VAL A 307 -6.09 -37.45 15.68
C VAL A 307 -6.33 -38.85 15.13
N ASP A 308 -7.10 -39.69 15.83
CA ASP A 308 -7.48 -41.03 15.37
C ASP A 308 -8.26 -41.03 14.04
N LYS A 309 -8.90 -39.91 13.70
CA LYS A 309 -9.63 -39.69 12.44
C LYS A 309 -8.80 -38.96 11.39
N GLY A 310 -7.53 -38.63 11.68
CA GLY A 310 -6.68 -37.85 10.82
C GLY A 310 -7.10 -36.38 10.68
N GLN A 311 -7.90 -35.85 11.60
CA GLN A 311 -8.35 -34.46 11.64
C GLN A 311 -7.38 -33.58 12.45
N ARG A 312 -7.55 -32.26 12.41
CA ARG A 312 -6.74 -31.29 13.16
C ARG A 312 -7.54 -30.60 14.25
N THR A 313 -6.88 -29.88 15.13
CA THR A 313 -7.54 -29.14 16.21
C THR A 313 -6.89 -27.77 16.41
N ILE A 314 -7.73 -26.75 16.56
CA ILE A 314 -7.32 -25.39 16.91
C ILE A 314 -7.79 -25.11 18.34
N VAL A 315 -6.88 -24.60 19.17
CA VAL A 315 -7.16 -24.21 20.55
C VAL A 315 -6.84 -22.74 20.75
N THR A 316 -7.83 -21.96 21.17
CA THR A 316 -7.65 -20.55 21.52
C THR A 316 -7.56 -20.37 23.04
N THR A 317 -6.62 -19.55 23.47
CA THR A 317 -6.36 -19.16 24.87
C THR A 317 -6.37 -17.63 24.98
N LEU A 318 -6.22 -17.10 26.19
CA LEU A 318 -6.32 -15.65 26.40
C LEU A 318 -4.98 -14.91 26.34
N THR A 319 -3.86 -15.61 26.58
CA THR A 319 -2.54 -14.98 26.68
C THR A 319 -1.47 -15.79 25.95
N LYS A 320 -0.37 -15.12 25.56
CA LYS A 320 0.77 -15.76 24.88
C LYS A 320 1.35 -16.87 25.75
N ARG A 321 1.59 -16.53 27.01
CA ARG A 321 2.07 -17.46 28.03
C ARG A 321 1.18 -18.69 28.18
N MET A 322 -0.15 -18.52 28.22
CA MET A 322 -1.06 -19.67 28.26
C MET A 322 -1.00 -20.53 27.00
N SER A 323 -0.79 -19.91 25.83
CA SER A 323 -0.64 -20.65 24.57
C SER A 323 0.63 -21.49 24.56
N GLU A 324 1.74 -20.92 25.01
CA GLU A 324 3.04 -21.58 25.15
C GLU A 324 2.98 -22.70 26.18
N GLU A 325 2.51 -22.42 27.41
CA GLU A 325 2.40 -23.40 28.49
C GLU A 325 1.48 -24.58 28.11
N LEU A 326 0.36 -24.30 27.42
CA LEU A 326 -0.53 -25.36 26.95
C LEU A 326 0.11 -26.17 25.81
N ALA A 327 0.80 -25.54 24.86
CA ALA A 327 1.49 -26.26 23.80
C ALA A 327 2.61 -27.15 24.36
N ASP A 328 3.37 -26.67 25.35
CA ASP A 328 4.40 -27.45 26.06
C ASP A 328 3.77 -28.66 26.74
N TYR A 329 2.70 -28.45 27.50
CA TYR A 329 1.97 -29.52 28.17
C TYR A 329 1.45 -30.59 27.18
N LEU A 330 0.86 -30.18 26.05
CA LEU A 330 0.40 -31.10 25.02
C LEU A 330 1.56 -31.90 24.41
N ARG A 331 2.71 -31.27 24.20
CA ARG A 331 3.93 -31.95 23.72
C ARG A 331 4.46 -32.97 24.72
N GLU A 332 4.46 -32.64 26.02
CA GLU A 332 4.84 -33.58 27.09
C GLU A 332 3.94 -34.82 27.13
N MET A 333 2.65 -34.66 26.82
CA MET A 333 1.69 -35.76 26.70
C MET A 333 1.79 -36.51 25.36
N GLY A 334 2.74 -36.17 24.50
CA GLY A 334 3.02 -36.87 23.23
C GLY A 334 2.19 -36.40 22.04
N ILE A 335 1.47 -35.28 22.15
CA ILE A 335 0.67 -34.72 21.05
C ILE A 335 1.57 -33.81 20.20
N ARG A 336 1.50 -33.94 18.87
CA ARG A 336 2.25 -33.11 17.93
C ARG A 336 1.61 -31.73 17.85
N THR A 337 2.13 -30.80 18.66
CA THR A 337 1.54 -29.47 18.85
C THR A 337 2.52 -28.37 18.52
N HIS A 338 2.01 -27.28 17.94
CA HIS A 338 2.71 -26.00 17.84
C HIS A 338 1.85 -24.88 18.45
N TYR A 339 2.48 -23.77 18.86
CA TYR A 339 1.75 -22.56 19.23
C TYR A 339 1.89 -21.45 18.17
N MET A 340 0.95 -20.50 18.15
CA MET A 340 0.99 -19.34 17.26
C MET A 340 0.49 -18.07 17.94
N HIS A 341 1.36 -17.05 18.03
CA HIS A 341 1.04 -15.72 18.57
C HIS A 341 1.68 -14.60 17.74
N SER A 342 1.43 -13.34 18.14
CA SER A 342 1.75 -12.14 17.36
C SER A 342 3.24 -11.81 17.16
N GLU A 343 4.15 -12.59 17.71
CA GLU A 343 5.61 -12.38 17.55
C GLU A 343 6.21 -13.35 16.54
N ILE A 344 5.44 -14.34 16.09
CA ILE A 344 5.82 -15.22 15.00
C ILE A 344 5.78 -14.42 13.71
N ASP A 345 6.86 -14.49 12.95
CA ASP A 345 6.98 -13.80 11.67
C ASP A 345 5.96 -14.33 10.67
N THR A 346 5.56 -13.48 9.71
CA THR A 346 4.49 -13.84 8.77
C THR A 346 4.85 -15.06 7.92
N LEU A 347 6.13 -15.22 7.54
CA LEU A 347 6.60 -16.39 6.81
C LEU A 347 6.52 -17.66 7.65
N GLU A 348 7.04 -17.63 8.88
CA GLU A 348 7.00 -18.75 9.82
C GLU A 348 5.55 -19.16 10.12
N ARG A 349 4.64 -18.19 10.21
CA ARG A 349 3.20 -18.43 10.36
C ARG A 349 2.64 -19.29 9.22
N SER A 350 2.97 -18.97 7.98
CA SER A 350 2.54 -19.74 6.81
C SER A 350 3.11 -21.16 6.82
N GLU A 351 4.34 -21.35 7.32
CA GLU A 351 4.95 -22.67 7.46
C GLU A 351 4.25 -23.51 8.53
N ILE A 352 3.98 -22.95 9.71
CA ILE A 352 3.25 -23.65 10.77
C ILE A 352 1.86 -24.11 10.29
N LEU A 353 1.15 -23.26 9.55
CA LEU A 353 -0.17 -23.62 8.98
C LEU A 353 -0.05 -24.70 7.90
N ARG A 354 0.95 -24.62 7.03
CA ARG A 354 1.24 -25.68 6.04
C ARG A 354 1.53 -27.01 6.73
N ASP A 355 2.34 -26.98 7.78
CA ASP A 355 2.78 -28.16 8.52
C ASP A 355 1.62 -28.78 9.32
N LEU A 356 0.67 -27.97 9.80
CA LEU A 356 -0.60 -28.46 10.34
C LEU A 356 -1.39 -29.24 9.26
N ARG A 357 -1.55 -28.67 8.06
CA ARG A 357 -2.27 -29.34 6.96
C ARG A 357 -1.60 -30.65 6.54
N LEU A 358 -0.28 -30.65 6.42
CA LEU A 358 0.53 -31.84 6.11
C LEU A 358 0.51 -32.89 7.23
N GLY A 359 -0.01 -32.54 8.41
CA GLY A 359 -0.06 -33.44 9.55
C GLY A 359 1.29 -33.65 10.21
N VAL A 360 2.21 -32.68 10.09
CA VAL A 360 3.39 -32.58 10.97
C VAL A 360 2.92 -32.26 12.38
N TYR A 361 1.97 -31.32 12.50
CA TYR A 361 1.24 -31.03 13.72
C TYR A 361 -0.19 -31.52 13.61
N ASP A 362 -0.74 -31.93 14.74
CA ASP A 362 -2.15 -32.27 14.92
C ASP A 362 -2.93 -31.10 15.55
N VAL A 363 -2.25 -30.28 16.35
CA VAL A 363 -2.85 -29.20 17.13
C VAL A 363 -2.08 -27.90 16.97
N ILE A 364 -2.80 -26.78 16.80
CA ILE A 364 -2.26 -25.43 16.99
C ILE A 364 -2.94 -24.77 18.19
N VAL A 365 -2.13 -24.21 19.09
CA VAL A 365 -2.58 -23.40 20.23
C VAL A 365 -2.24 -21.92 20.03
N GLY A 366 -3.11 -21.00 20.40
CA GLY A 366 -2.81 -19.58 20.28
C GLY A 366 -3.90 -18.70 20.87
N ILE A 367 -3.93 -17.42 20.54
CA ILE A 367 -4.84 -16.47 21.17
C ILE A 367 -5.99 -16.14 20.24
N ASN A 368 -5.67 -15.41 19.17
CA ASN A 368 -6.60 -14.99 18.14
C ASN A 368 -6.22 -15.71 16.83
N LEU A 369 -6.28 -17.05 16.90
CA LEU A 369 -5.89 -17.93 15.81
C LEU A 369 -6.90 -17.90 14.68
N MET A 370 -8.19 -17.90 15.00
CA MET A 370 -9.29 -17.81 14.04
C MET A 370 -9.46 -16.36 13.60
N ARG A 371 -8.56 -15.90 12.73
CA ARG A 371 -8.79 -14.70 11.94
C ARG A 371 -9.49 -15.09 10.64
N GLU A 372 -10.22 -14.15 10.07
CA GLU A 372 -10.73 -14.31 8.72
C GLU A 372 -9.59 -14.59 7.72
N GLY A 373 -9.91 -15.35 6.68
CA GLY A 373 -8.95 -15.79 5.66
C GLY A 373 -8.20 -17.09 5.99
N LEU A 374 -8.44 -17.74 7.13
CA LEU A 374 -7.93 -19.08 7.40
C LEU A 374 -8.85 -20.16 6.86
N ASP A 375 -8.42 -20.83 5.79
CA ASP A 375 -9.10 -21.98 5.21
C ASP A 375 -8.29 -23.27 5.48
N LEU A 376 -8.79 -24.09 6.40
CA LEU A 376 -8.17 -25.32 6.86
C LEU A 376 -9.22 -26.44 6.86
N PRO A 377 -9.50 -27.09 5.72
CA PRO A 377 -10.52 -28.12 5.61
C PRO A 377 -10.23 -29.36 6.46
N GLU A 378 -8.99 -29.53 6.91
CA GLU A 378 -8.55 -30.63 7.78
C GLU A 378 -8.95 -30.44 9.26
N VAL A 379 -9.39 -29.23 9.67
CA VAL A 379 -9.73 -28.85 11.05
C VAL A 379 -11.17 -29.22 11.42
#